data_AF-W8VQH1-F1
#
_entry.id   AF-W8VQH1-F1
#
_cell.length_a   1.000
_cell.length_b   1.000
_cell.length_c   1.000
_cell.angle_alpha   90.00
_cell.angle_beta   90.00
_cell.angle_gamma   90.00
#
_symmetry.space_group_name_H-M   'P 1'
#
loop_
_entity.id
_entity.type
_entity.pdbx_description
1 polymer ?
#
loop_
_entity_poly.entity_id
_entity_poly.type
_entity_poly.pdbx_seq_one_letter_code
_entity_poly.pdbx_strand_id
1 'polypeptide(L)'
;MKITFKTLFILVFTAALLVSCGSKKKVTTTKRRAKTTKTVPEKPEVSDPVSTTETEDKVTKTITPSYKDDVAAYIDLFAADAMKEMQLYKIPASITLAQGILESGSGKGRLAVEANNHFGVKCHTGWNGGKIYHDDDASQECFRKYKDASYSYRDHSLFLTERSRYQNLFRLKSDDYRGWARGLKDAGYATDRKYPDKLISLIERYDLAKYDAQVLGKAYARKSVESGTPASLEYIIIKGDTLYQIARKHNTTVDHIKRLNGISGDSISIGDKLMIERDSKN
;
A
#
# COMPACT_ATOMS: atom_id res chain seq x y z
N MET A 1 -21.59 -51.78 -19.93
CA MET A 1 -22.98 -51.26 -19.84
C MET A 1 -22.91 -49.75 -19.73
N LYS A 2 -23.17 -49.03 -20.83
CA LYS A 2 -23.14 -47.57 -20.95
C LYS A 2 -24.57 -47.04 -20.80
N ILE A 3 -24.84 -46.02 -19.98
CA ILE A 3 -25.89 -45.03 -20.25
C ILE A 3 -25.43 -43.67 -19.73
N THR A 4 -25.19 -42.75 -20.66
CA THR A 4 -24.98 -41.31 -20.46
C THR A 4 -26.30 -40.57 -20.74
N PHE A 5 -26.72 -39.67 -19.86
CA PHE A 5 -27.89 -38.81 -20.10
C PHE A 5 -27.42 -37.44 -20.61
N LYS A 6 -27.61 -37.19 -21.91
CA LYS A 6 -27.56 -35.87 -22.54
C LYS A 6 -28.99 -35.45 -22.89
N THR A 7 -29.23 -34.14 -22.73
CA THR A 7 -30.22 -33.29 -23.42
C THR A 7 -31.72 -33.54 -23.20
N LEU A 8 -32.43 -32.51 -22.72
CA LEU A 8 -33.45 -31.73 -23.47
C LEU A 8 -34.62 -31.32 -22.56
N PHE A 9 -34.77 -30.02 -22.27
CA PHE A 9 -36.08 -29.36 -22.27
C PHE A 9 -35.89 -27.86 -22.53
N ILE A 10 -36.43 -27.43 -23.67
CA ILE A 10 -36.58 -26.06 -24.17
C ILE A 10 -38.03 -25.65 -23.87
N LEU A 11 -38.25 -24.41 -23.41
CA LEU A 11 -39.38 -23.49 -23.73
C LEU A 11 -39.39 -22.36 -22.68
N VAL A 12 -38.90 -21.16 -23.01
CA VAL A 12 -39.66 -20.02 -23.57
C VAL A 12 -40.59 -19.35 -22.55
N PHE A 13 -40.21 -18.16 -22.08
CA PHE A 13 -41.15 -17.05 -21.90
C PHE A 13 -40.41 -15.71 -22.08
N THR A 14 -40.68 -15.07 -23.22
CA THR A 14 -40.28 -13.70 -23.58
C THR A 14 -41.54 -12.85 -23.73
N ALA A 15 -41.61 -11.71 -23.03
CA ALA A 15 -42.27 -10.44 -23.40
C ALA A 15 -42.32 -9.57 -22.12
N ALA A 16 -41.51 -8.52 -21.93
CA ALA A 16 -41.41 -7.22 -22.61
C ALA A 16 -42.46 -6.17 -22.14
N LEU A 17 -41.96 -4.93 -21.99
CA LEU A 17 -42.66 -3.62 -21.89
C LEU A 17 -43.04 -3.20 -20.44
N LEU A 18 -42.77 -1.99 -19.89
CA LEU A 18 -42.45 -0.66 -20.44
C LEU A 18 -41.59 0.20 -19.48
N VAL A 19 -40.73 1.00 -20.11
CA VAL A 19 -40.26 2.37 -19.81
C VAL A 19 -40.90 3.09 -18.61
N SER A 20 -40.04 3.61 -17.71
CA SER A 20 -40.25 4.92 -17.09
C SER A 20 -38.92 5.66 -17.00
N CYS A 21 -38.73 6.62 -17.92
CA CYS A 21 -37.73 7.66 -17.81
C CYS A 21 -38.23 8.74 -16.84
N GLY A 22 -37.45 9.02 -15.81
CA GLY A 22 -37.67 10.14 -14.89
C GLY A 22 -36.36 10.77 -14.44
N SER A 23 -35.67 11.50 -15.32
CA SER A 23 -34.66 12.47 -14.89
C SER A 23 -35.37 13.76 -14.46
N LYS A 24 -35.08 14.26 -13.25
CA LYS A 24 -34.79 15.69 -13.00
C LYS A 24 -34.41 16.00 -11.54
N LYS A 25 -33.26 16.68 -11.44
CA LYS A 25 -32.87 17.76 -10.51
C LYS A 25 -32.30 17.39 -9.12
N LYS A 26 -30.98 17.61 -9.03
CA LYS A 26 -30.24 18.08 -7.84
C LYS A 26 -31.05 19.15 -7.09
N VAL A 27 -31.20 18.99 -5.79
CA VAL A 27 -31.47 20.09 -4.84
C VAL A 27 -30.30 20.15 -3.88
N THR A 28 -29.48 21.18 -4.06
CA THR A 28 -28.45 21.61 -3.12
C THR A 28 -29.11 22.57 -2.13
N THR A 29 -29.43 22.13 -0.92
CA THR A 29 -29.81 23.06 0.15
C THR A 29 -28.58 23.54 0.90
N THR A 30 -28.07 24.69 0.46
CA THR A 30 -27.18 25.55 1.25
C THR A 30 -27.97 26.08 2.45
N LYS A 31 -27.55 25.77 3.69
CA LYS A 31 -28.00 26.49 4.88
C LYS A 31 -26.80 27.18 5.53
N ARG A 32 -26.72 28.50 5.37
CA ARG A 32 -25.70 29.37 5.94
C ARG A 32 -26.20 29.91 7.29
N ARG A 33 -25.49 29.50 8.35
CA ARG A 33 -25.15 30.14 9.63
C ARG A 33 -26.12 31.15 10.28
N ALA A 34 -26.45 30.91 11.55
CA ALA A 34 -26.75 31.97 12.52
C ALA A 34 -25.70 31.94 13.65
N LYS A 35 -25.21 33.14 13.99
CA LYS A 35 -24.16 33.47 14.96
C LYS A 35 -24.86 34.10 16.16
N THR A 36 -24.61 33.61 17.36
CA THR A 36 -25.00 34.31 18.60
C THR A 36 -23.77 34.43 19.49
N THR A 37 -23.54 35.63 20.01
CA THR A 37 -22.41 36.02 20.85
C THR A 37 -22.94 36.86 22.01
N LYS A 38 -22.15 36.88 23.11
CA LYS A 38 -22.12 37.78 24.29
C LYS A 38 -22.67 37.10 25.57
N THR A 39 -22.05 37.18 26.75
CA THR A 39 -21.06 38.13 27.30
C THR A 39 -20.29 37.54 28.50
N VAL A 40 -19.08 38.07 28.74
CA VAL A 40 -18.18 37.91 29.91
C VAL A 40 -18.47 39.03 30.95
N PRO A 41 -18.18 38.83 32.25
CA PRO A 41 -17.21 39.68 32.99
C PRO A 41 -16.38 38.84 33.99
N GLU A 42 -15.24 39.21 34.57
CA GLU A 42 -14.21 40.24 34.41
C GLU A 42 -13.03 39.82 35.34
N LYS A 43 -11.84 40.32 35.02
CA LYS A 43 -10.51 40.10 35.63
C LYS A 43 -10.40 40.70 37.05
N PRO A 44 -9.33 40.40 37.82
CA PRO A 44 -8.26 41.39 37.88
C PRO A 44 -6.82 40.82 37.84
N GLU A 45 -5.97 41.64 37.21
CA GLU A 45 -4.50 41.69 37.12
C GLU A 45 -3.95 42.22 38.48
N VAL A 46 -2.71 42.09 38.96
CA VAL A 46 -1.33 42.27 38.46
C VAL A 46 -0.43 41.69 39.59
N SER A 47 0.71 41.01 39.40
CA SER A 47 2.05 41.62 39.27
C SER A 47 3.16 40.55 39.33
N ASP A 48 4.10 40.63 38.38
CA ASP A 48 5.48 40.11 38.45
C ASP A 48 6.36 41.09 39.24
N PRO A 49 7.64 40.81 39.66
CA PRO A 49 8.57 39.81 39.10
C PRO A 49 9.42 39.04 40.14
N VAL A 50 10.20 38.04 39.69
CA VAL A 50 11.67 37.93 39.92
C VAL A 50 12.22 36.53 39.56
N SER A 51 13.41 36.60 38.98
CA SER A 51 14.37 35.63 38.47
C SER A 51 14.80 34.48 39.40
N THR A 52 15.56 33.55 38.78
CA THR A 52 16.37 32.41 39.29
C THR A 52 15.62 31.08 39.34
N THR A 53 16.12 29.94 38.83
CA THR A 53 17.47 29.57 38.38
C THR A 53 17.35 28.37 37.44
N GLU A 54 18.27 28.31 36.48
CA GLU A 54 18.51 27.20 35.57
C GLU A 54 18.79 25.90 36.33
N THR A 55 18.15 24.81 35.92
CA THR A 55 18.79 23.49 35.92
C THR A 55 18.47 22.83 34.58
N GLU A 56 19.53 22.61 33.81
CA GLU A 56 19.54 21.93 32.52
C GLU A 56 19.09 20.47 32.70
N ASP A 57 17.86 20.15 32.29
CA ASP A 57 17.53 18.78 31.93
C ASP A 57 17.77 18.58 30.43
N LYS A 58 18.76 17.73 30.16
CA LYS A 58 19.26 17.34 28.85
C LYS A 58 18.17 16.58 28.09
N VAL A 59 17.25 17.33 27.47
CA VAL A 59 16.25 16.79 26.54
C VAL A 59 16.99 16.06 25.43
N THR A 60 16.91 14.73 25.48
CA THR A 60 17.41 13.87 24.41
C THR A 60 16.52 14.11 23.21
N LYS A 61 16.96 14.98 22.31
CA LYS A 61 16.29 15.28 21.04
C LYS A 61 16.25 13.99 20.23
N THR A 62 15.12 13.29 20.25
CA THR A 62 14.84 12.16 19.35
C THR A 62 15.03 12.65 17.92
N ILE A 63 16.14 12.23 17.29
CA ILE A 63 16.40 12.52 15.88
C ILE A 63 15.44 11.63 15.10
N THR A 64 14.24 12.12 14.79
CA THR A 64 13.39 11.49 13.79
C THR A 64 14.14 11.58 12.46
N PRO A 65 14.50 10.45 11.82
CA PRO A 65 15.17 10.51 10.53
C PRO A 65 14.24 11.18 9.51
N SER A 66 14.70 12.23 8.85
CA SER A 66 13.97 12.87 7.75
C SER A 66 14.18 12.03 6.50
N TYR A 67 13.21 11.17 6.21
CA TYR A 67 13.24 10.33 5.02
C TYR A 67 12.81 11.12 3.79
N LYS A 68 13.67 11.17 2.76
CA LYS A 68 13.34 11.71 1.43
C LYS A 68 12.61 10.71 0.52
N ASP A 69 12.48 9.46 0.96
CA ASP A 69 11.83 8.37 0.24
C ASP A 69 10.92 7.61 1.21
N ASP A 70 9.60 7.73 1.01
CA ASP A 70 8.59 7.08 1.84
C ASP A 70 8.74 5.55 1.85
N VAL A 71 9.22 4.96 0.75
CA VAL A 71 9.46 3.51 0.68
C VAL A 71 10.64 3.13 1.57
N ALA A 72 11.71 3.92 1.57
CA ALA A 72 12.86 3.66 2.45
C ALA A 72 12.48 3.79 3.93
N ALA A 73 11.69 4.81 4.27
CA ALA A 73 11.14 4.98 5.62
C ALA A 73 10.32 3.77 6.06
N TYR A 74 9.47 3.27 5.15
CA TYR A 74 8.64 2.11 5.40
C TYR A 74 9.47 0.85 5.62
N ILE A 75 10.50 0.63 4.79
CA ILE A 75 11.42 -0.50 4.93
C ILE A 75 12.12 -0.45 6.28
N ASP A 76 12.67 0.71 6.67
CA ASP A 76 13.37 0.86 7.94
C ASP A 76 12.46 0.58 9.13
N LEU A 77 11.20 1.03 9.06
CA LEU A 77 10.22 0.82 10.12
C LEU A 77 9.80 -0.63 10.27
N PHE A 78 9.67 -1.38 9.16
CA PHE A 78 9.02 -2.70 9.18
C PHE A 78 9.89 -3.89 8.77
N ALA A 79 11.16 -3.68 8.41
CA ALA A 79 12.05 -4.79 8.05
C ALA A 79 12.17 -5.81 9.18
N ALA A 80 12.27 -5.35 10.44
CA ALA A 80 12.34 -6.22 11.61
C ALA A 80 11.07 -7.09 11.77
N ASP A 81 9.88 -6.51 11.58
CA ASP A 81 8.62 -7.25 11.61
C ASP A 81 8.57 -8.29 10.49
N ALA A 82 8.89 -7.91 9.26
CA ALA A 82 8.91 -8.83 8.12
C ALA A 82 9.90 -9.99 8.31
N MET A 83 11.08 -9.72 8.87
CA MET A 83 12.08 -10.75 9.21
C MET A 83 11.58 -11.68 10.32
N LYS A 84 10.92 -11.14 11.35
CA LYS A 84 10.31 -11.93 12.43
C LYS A 84 9.20 -12.84 11.88
N GLU A 85 8.36 -12.32 11.00
CA GLU A 85 7.31 -13.10 10.35
C GLU A 85 7.88 -14.18 9.42
N MET A 86 8.99 -13.91 8.73
CA MET A 86 9.72 -14.93 7.97
C MET A 86 10.25 -16.06 8.86
N GLN A 87 10.80 -15.72 10.03
CA GLN A 87 11.29 -16.72 10.98
C GLN A 87 10.16 -17.65 11.47
N LEU A 88 8.99 -17.07 11.79
CA LEU A 88 7.87 -17.78 12.39
C LEU A 88 7.02 -18.55 11.37
N TYR A 89 6.73 -17.94 10.22
CA TYR A 89 5.76 -18.44 9.25
C TYR A 89 6.37 -18.83 7.91
N LYS A 90 7.69 -18.64 7.72
CA LYS A 90 8.43 -19.07 6.51
C LYS A 90 8.01 -18.39 5.21
N ILE A 91 7.39 -17.21 5.30
CA ILE A 91 7.15 -16.31 4.17
C ILE A 91 8.40 -15.44 3.98
N PRO A 92 9.00 -15.31 2.78
CA PRO A 92 10.16 -14.45 2.58
C PRO A 92 9.89 -13.03 3.10
N ALA A 93 10.81 -12.48 3.89
CA ALA A 93 10.71 -11.12 4.41
C ALA A 93 10.61 -10.10 3.26
N SER A 94 11.31 -10.34 2.15
CA SER A 94 11.25 -9.53 0.94
C SER A 94 9.85 -9.47 0.33
N ILE A 95 9.11 -10.59 0.34
CA ILE A 95 7.73 -10.67 -0.13
C ILE A 95 6.81 -9.88 0.80
N THR A 96 6.90 -10.12 2.11
CA THR A 96 6.09 -9.40 3.09
C THR A 96 6.31 -7.89 3.01
N LEU A 97 7.55 -7.42 2.89
CA LEU A 97 7.85 -6.00 2.70
C LEU A 97 7.31 -5.46 1.39
N ALA A 98 7.50 -6.16 0.27
CA ALA A 98 7.04 -5.70 -1.03
C ALA A 98 5.51 -5.60 -1.10
N GLN A 99 4.79 -6.57 -0.53
CA GLN A 99 3.34 -6.50 -0.39
C GLN A 99 2.96 -5.34 0.53
N GLY A 100 3.58 -5.21 1.71
CA GLY A 100 3.33 -4.08 2.61
C GLY A 100 3.50 -2.73 1.91
N ILE A 101 4.59 -2.52 1.18
CA ILE A 101 4.84 -1.30 0.40
C ILE A 101 3.74 -1.07 -0.63
N LEU A 102 3.39 -2.09 -1.41
CA LEU A 102 2.43 -1.99 -2.51
C LEU A 102 0.99 -1.74 -2.01
N GLU A 103 0.52 -2.56 -1.06
CA GLU A 103 -0.87 -2.55 -0.59
C GLU A 103 -1.16 -1.34 0.31
N SER A 104 -0.17 -0.88 1.08
CA SER A 104 -0.35 0.27 1.98
C SER A 104 0.01 1.61 1.35
N GLY A 105 0.53 1.62 0.11
CA GLY A 105 1.14 2.82 -0.47
C GLY A 105 2.28 3.35 0.41
N SER A 106 3.19 2.46 0.83
CA SER A 106 4.28 2.76 1.78
C SER A 106 3.79 3.38 3.10
N GLY A 107 2.69 2.86 3.63
CA GLY A 107 2.11 3.25 4.91
C GLY A 107 1.26 4.53 4.86
N LYS A 108 1.10 5.17 3.70
CA LYS A 108 0.33 6.41 3.54
C LYS A 108 -1.14 6.17 3.21
N GLY A 109 -1.49 4.97 2.77
CA GLY A 109 -2.86 4.60 2.44
C GLY A 109 -3.77 4.70 3.66
N ARG A 110 -5.03 5.08 3.44
CA ARG A 110 -6.01 5.31 4.50
C ARG A 110 -6.11 4.15 5.50
N LEU A 111 -6.16 2.91 5.00
CA LEU A 111 -6.25 1.71 5.84
C LEU A 111 -5.00 1.53 6.72
N ALA A 112 -3.82 1.85 6.21
CA ALA A 112 -2.59 1.80 6.98
C ALA A 112 -2.58 2.89 8.06
N VAL A 113 -2.92 4.13 7.70
CA VAL A 113 -2.89 5.28 8.62
C VAL A 113 -3.96 5.19 9.71
N GLU A 114 -5.22 4.93 9.36
CA GLU A 114 -6.35 5.01 10.30
C GLU A 114 -6.63 3.71 11.04
N ALA A 115 -6.16 2.58 10.50
CA ALA A 115 -6.48 1.25 10.99
C ALA A 115 -5.27 0.33 11.19
N ASN A 116 -4.05 0.80 10.94
CA ASN A 116 -2.84 -0.01 10.97
C ASN A 116 -2.93 -1.26 10.08
N ASN A 117 -3.74 -1.22 9.03
CA ASN A 117 -3.97 -2.36 8.13
C ASN A 117 -3.16 -2.18 6.85
N HIS A 118 -1.95 -2.74 6.85
CA HIS A 118 -0.97 -2.56 5.78
C HIS A 118 -1.17 -3.48 4.57
N PHE A 119 -2.02 -4.51 4.71
CA PHE A 119 -2.21 -5.55 3.70
C PHE A 119 -3.65 -5.62 3.17
N GLY A 120 -4.49 -4.64 3.52
CA GLY A 120 -5.88 -4.60 3.07
C GLY A 120 -6.72 -5.79 3.55
N VAL A 121 -6.43 -6.36 4.72
CA VAL A 121 -7.14 -7.56 5.19
C VAL A 121 -8.59 -7.23 5.52
N LYS A 122 -9.52 -7.85 4.77
CA LYS A 122 -10.97 -7.71 4.96
C LYS A 122 -11.46 -8.41 6.23
N CYS A 123 -12.58 -7.96 6.76
CA CYS A 123 -13.29 -8.67 7.82
C CYS A 123 -13.86 -9.97 7.24
N HIS A 124 -13.48 -11.10 7.82
CA HIS A 124 -14.08 -12.40 7.49
C HIS A 124 -14.97 -12.86 8.65
N THR A 125 -15.76 -13.91 8.41
CA THR A 125 -16.57 -14.55 9.44
C THR A 125 -15.72 -14.88 10.66
N GLY A 126 -16.16 -14.42 11.84
CA GLY A 126 -15.45 -14.60 13.11
C GLY A 126 -14.52 -13.44 13.51
N TRP A 127 -14.34 -12.40 12.68
CA TRP A 127 -13.59 -11.22 13.10
C TRP A 127 -14.36 -10.37 14.12
N ASN A 128 -13.88 -10.41 15.37
CA ASN A 128 -14.44 -9.69 16.52
C ASN A 128 -13.60 -8.47 16.96
N GLY A 129 -12.50 -8.19 16.26
CA GLY A 129 -11.62 -7.05 16.54
C GLY A 129 -12.16 -5.73 15.99
N GLY A 130 -11.30 -4.70 16.03
CA GLY A 130 -11.59 -3.38 15.47
C GLY A 130 -11.92 -3.45 13.98
N LYS A 131 -12.74 -2.52 13.49
CA LYS A 131 -13.19 -2.46 12.09
C LYS A 131 -13.07 -1.04 11.55
N ILE A 132 -12.83 -0.91 10.26
CA ILE A 132 -12.97 0.32 9.48
C ILE A 132 -13.69 -0.02 8.18
N TYR A 133 -14.53 0.89 7.68
CA TYR A 133 -15.22 0.72 6.40
C TYR A 133 -14.53 1.55 5.32
N HIS A 134 -14.37 0.95 4.14
CA HIS A 134 -13.73 1.57 2.99
C HIS A 134 -14.36 1.00 1.71
N ASP A 135 -14.47 1.83 0.68
CA ASP A 135 -14.96 1.38 -0.62
C ASP A 135 -13.76 0.82 -1.39
N ASP A 136 -13.83 -0.44 -1.82
CA ASP A 136 -12.77 -1.14 -2.56
C ASP A 136 -13.35 -1.87 -3.79
N ASP A 137 -13.75 -3.13 -3.65
CA ASP A 137 -14.52 -3.88 -4.65
C ASP A 137 -16.03 -3.54 -4.58
N ALA A 138 -16.51 -3.27 -3.37
CA ALA A 138 -17.88 -2.87 -3.06
C ALA A 138 -17.92 -1.68 -2.11
N SER A 139 -19.06 -0.99 -2.07
CA SER A 139 -19.25 0.11 -1.13
C SER A 139 -19.32 -0.40 0.30
N GLN A 140 -18.62 0.28 1.20
CA GLN A 140 -18.58 0.04 2.64
C GLN A 140 -18.16 -1.39 2.98
N GLU A 141 -17.12 -1.88 2.31
CA GLU A 141 -16.49 -3.12 2.72
C GLU A 141 -15.81 -2.97 4.08
N CYS A 142 -15.93 -4.02 4.89
CA CYS A 142 -15.34 -4.07 6.22
C CYS A 142 -13.88 -4.52 6.10
N PHE A 143 -12.98 -3.73 6.68
CA PHE A 143 -11.57 -4.06 6.86
C PHE A 143 -11.22 -4.15 8.33
N ARG A 144 -10.28 -5.03 8.65
CA ARG A 144 -9.77 -5.19 10.01
C ARG A 144 -9.02 -3.92 10.43
N LYS A 145 -9.15 -3.56 11.71
CA LYS A 145 -8.40 -2.49 12.36
C LYS A 145 -7.60 -3.07 13.53
N TYR A 146 -6.33 -2.68 13.60
CA TYR A 146 -5.36 -3.20 14.54
C TYR A 146 -4.85 -2.12 15.48
N LYS A 147 -4.30 -2.57 16.62
CA LYS A 147 -3.69 -1.70 17.63
C LYS A 147 -2.44 -1.00 17.10
N ASP A 148 -1.63 -1.74 16.34
CA ASP A 148 -0.44 -1.26 15.66
C ASP A 148 -0.20 -2.12 14.41
N ALA A 149 0.73 -1.68 13.56
CA ALA A 149 1.00 -2.30 12.28
C ALA A 149 1.51 -3.76 12.41
N SER A 150 2.23 -4.10 13.48
CA SER A 150 2.80 -5.45 13.66
C SER A 150 1.72 -6.53 13.73
N TYR A 151 0.54 -6.20 14.26
CA TYR A 151 -0.63 -7.09 14.21
C TYR A 151 -1.13 -7.35 12.79
N SER A 152 -1.04 -6.37 11.89
CA SER A 152 -1.40 -6.58 10.48
C SER A 152 -0.39 -7.45 9.74
N TYR A 153 0.90 -7.34 10.08
CA TYR A 153 1.95 -8.24 9.58
C TYR A 153 1.70 -9.68 10.04
N ARG A 154 1.40 -9.86 11.33
CA ARG A 154 1.02 -11.17 11.88
C ARG A 154 -0.22 -11.75 11.20
N ASP A 155 -1.27 -10.95 11.07
CA ASP A 155 -2.53 -11.42 10.50
C ASP A 155 -2.39 -11.74 9.00
N HIS A 156 -1.55 -10.99 8.28
CA HIS A 156 -1.16 -11.33 6.91
C HIS A 156 -0.42 -12.67 6.85
N SER A 157 0.52 -12.95 7.75
CA SER A 157 1.20 -14.24 7.82
C SER A 157 0.24 -15.39 8.09
N LEU A 158 -0.70 -15.20 9.03
CA LEU A 158 -1.75 -16.17 9.34
C LEU A 158 -2.66 -16.38 8.12
N PHE A 159 -3.07 -15.31 7.45
CA PHE A 159 -3.89 -15.38 6.25
C PHE A 159 -3.25 -16.25 5.15
N LEU A 160 -1.94 -16.12 4.93
CA LEU A 160 -1.22 -16.94 3.95
C LEU A 160 -1.01 -18.39 4.43
N THR A 161 -0.71 -18.59 5.71
CA THR A 161 -0.40 -19.93 6.26
C THR A 161 -1.63 -20.79 6.52
N GLU A 162 -2.79 -20.21 6.84
CA GLU A 162 -4.00 -20.96 7.18
C GLU A 162 -4.83 -21.37 5.96
N ARG A 163 -4.65 -20.69 4.83
CA ARG A 163 -5.47 -20.95 3.63
C ARG A 163 -4.80 -21.97 2.72
N SER A 164 -5.53 -23.05 2.46
CA SER A 164 -5.06 -24.19 1.63
C SER A 164 -4.54 -23.76 0.25
N ARG A 165 -5.14 -22.74 -0.36
CA ARG A 165 -4.74 -22.23 -1.69
C ARG A 165 -3.30 -21.72 -1.77
N TYR A 166 -2.70 -21.32 -0.65
CA TYR A 166 -1.32 -20.81 -0.61
C TYR A 166 -0.28 -21.88 -0.21
N GLN A 167 -0.69 -23.08 0.18
CA GLN A 167 0.23 -24.08 0.78
C GLN A 167 1.38 -24.49 -0.13
N ASN A 168 1.18 -24.46 -1.46
CA ASN A 168 2.24 -24.77 -2.42
C ASN A 168 3.39 -23.75 -2.39
N LEU A 169 3.15 -22.52 -1.95
CA LEU A 169 4.19 -21.49 -1.79
C LEU A 169 5.22 -21.89 -0.75
N PHE A 170 4.78 -22.54 0.33
CA PHE A 170 5.65 -22.96 1.43
C PHE A 170 6.53 -24.17 1.09
N ARG A 171 6.38 -24.74 -0.11
CA ARG A 171 7.30 -25.75 -0.68
C ARG A 171 8.47 -25.12 -1.45
N LEU A 172 8.36 -23.85 -1.79
CA LEU A 172 9.43 -23.10 -2.44
C LEU A 172 10.55 -22.85 -1.44
N LYS A 173 11.75 -22.54 -1.96
CA LYS A 173 12.85 -22.08 -1.11
C LYS A 173 12.43 -20.77 -0.41
N SER A 174 12.81 -20.61 0.85
CA SER A 174 12.44 -19.44 1.66
C SER A 174 13.06 -18.11 1.18
N ASP A 175 13.95 -18.15 0.20
CA ASP A 175 14.53 -16.99 -0.50
C ASP A 175 14.10 -16.89 -1.98
N ASP A 176 13.20 -17.76 -2.46
CA ASP A 176 12.68 -17.71 -3.83
C ASP A 176 11.52 -16.72 -3.97
N TYR A 177 11.81 -15.42 -3.78
CA TYR A 177 10.79 -14.38 -3.91
C TYR A 177 10.15 -14.32 -5.30
N ARG A 178 10.84 -14.76 -6.37
CA ARG A 178 10.24 -14.77 -7.73
C ARG A 178 9.19 -15.87 -7.86
N GLY A 179 9.49 -17.06 -7.33
CA GLY A 179 8.51 -18.15 -7.23
C GLY A 179 7.32 -17.73 -6.37
N TRP A 180 7.59 -17.10 -5.22
CA TRP A 180 6.55 -16.58 -4.32
C TRP A 180 5.65 -15.54 -4.99
N ALA A 181 6.23 -14.53 -5.65
CA ALA A 181 5.45 -13.48 -6.31
C ALA A 181 4.50 -14.03 -7.39
N ARG A 182 4.98 -15.00 -8.20
CA ARG A 182 4.14 -15.67 -9.21
C ARG A 182 3.08 -16.54 -8.58
N GLY A 183 3.48 -17.36 -7.61
CA GLY A 183 2.58 -18.28 -6.93
C GLY A 183 1.50 -17.57 -6.11
N LEU A 184 1.76 -16.38 -5.55
CA LEU A 184 0.74 -15.55 -4.89
C LEU A 184 -0.37 -15.15 -5.87
N LYS A 185 0.00 -14.69 -7.07
CA LYS A 185 -0.96 -14.35 -8.13
C LYS A 185 -1.69 -15.59 -8.64
N ASP A 186 -1.00 -16.72 -8.84
CA ASP A 186 -1.63 -17.96 -9.31
C ASP A 186 -2.56 -18.58 -8.26
N ALA A 187 -2.19 -18.45 -6.98
CA ALA A 187 -3.04 -18.76 -5.85
C ALA A 187 -4.16 -17.74 -5.66
N GLY A 188 -4.23 -16.66 -6.45
CA GLY A 188 -5.32 -15.68 -6.47
C GLY A 188 -5.36 -14.73 -5.27
N TYR A 189 -4.19 -14.27 -4.82
CA TYR A 189 -4.04 -13.14 -3.90
C TYR A 189 -4.48 -11.82 -4.56
N ALA A 190 -4.12 -11.61 -5.83
CA ALA A 190 -4.45 -10.42 -6.61
C ALA A 190 -4.96 -10.81 -8.01
N THR A 191 -5.88 -10.00 -8.55
CA THR A 191 -6.40 -10.14 -9.91
C THR A 191 -5.51 -9.49 -10.96
N ASP A 192 -4.65 -8.54 -10.56
CA ASP A 192 -3.73 -7.86 -11.46
C ASP A 192 -2.69 -8.82 -12.05
N ARG A 193 -2.68 -8.94 -13.37
CA ARG A 193 -1.73 -9.78 -14.12
C ARG A 193 -0.27 -9.37 -13.90
N LYS A 194 0.00 -8.09 -13.62
CA LYS A 194 1.33 -7.54 -13.36
C LYS A 194 1.74 -7.61 -11.89
N TYR A 195 0.90 -8.19 -11.02
CA TYR A 195 1.19 -8.29 -9.59
C TYR A 195 2.56 -8.93 -9.28
N PRO A 196 2.95 -10.06 -9.92
CA PRO A 196 4.26 -10.64 -9.68
C PRO A 196 5.41 -9.69 -10.05
N ASP A 197 5.32 -9.02 -11.20
CA ASP A 197 6.36 -8.12 -11.70
C ASP A 197 6.51 -6.89 -10.81
N LYS A 198 5.40 -6.37 -10.26
CA LYS A 198 5.45 -5.26 -9.28
C LYS A 198 6.19 -5.66 -8.02
N LEU A 199 5.88 -6.84 -7.45
CA LEU A 199 6.57 -7.33 -6.25
C LEU A 199 8.06 -7.56 -6.54
N ILE A 200 8.37 -8.26 -7.63
CA ILE A 200 9.76 -8.52 -8.03
C ILE A 200 10.52 -7.21 -8.24
N SER A 201 9.93 -6.22 -8.89
CA SER A 201 10.55 -4.92 -9.12
C SER A 201 10.81 -4.16 -7.81
N LEU A 202 9.87 -4.17 -6.86
CA LEU A 202 10.09 -3.60 -5.53
C LEU A 202 11.23 -4.30 -4.79
N ILE A 203 11.26 -5.64 -4.82
CA ILE A 203 12.30 -6.44 -4.16
C ILE A 203 13.67 -6.17 -4.76
N GLU A 204 13.78 -6.12 -6.08
CA GLU A 204 15.05 -5.87 -6.78
C GLU A 204 15.50 -4.41 -6.60
N ARG A 205 14.60 -3.42 -6.76
CA ARG A 205 14.93 -1.99 -6.65
C ARG A 205 15.40 -1.59 -5.26
N TYR A 206 14.70 -2.07 -4.23
CA TYR A 206 14.98 -1.73 -2.84
C TYR A 206 15.84 -2.76 -2.12
N ASP A 207 16.37 -3.73 -2.85
CA ASP A 207 17.30 -4.74 -2.35
C ASP A 207 16.70 -5.55 -1.18
N LEU A 208 15.39 -5.81 -1.20
CA LEU A 208 14.66 -6.38 -0.07
C LEU A 208 15.06 -7.83 0.23
N ALA A 209 15.58 -8.55 -0.76
CA ALA A 209 16.09 -9.92 -0.60
C ALA A 209 17.27 -10.00 0.39
N LYS A 210 17.93 -8.88 0.70
CA LYS A 210 18.95 -8.82 1.75
C LYS A 210 18.39 -9.24 3.12
N TYR A 211 17.12 -8.98 3.39
CA TYR A 211 16.46 -9.36 4.65
C TYR A 211 16.19 -10.85 4.72
N ASP A 212 15.87 -11.49 3.58
CA ASP A 212 15.76 -12.96 3.50
C ASP A 212 17.11 -13.61 3.84
N ALA A 213 18.18 -13.10 3.22
CA ALA A 213 19.53 -13.60 3.45
C ALA A 213 19.97 -13.43 4.92
N GLN A 214 19.65 -12.29 5.55
CA GLN A 214 19.90 -12.08 6.97
C GLN A 214 19.18 -13.11 7.85
N VAL A 215 17.90 -13.36 7.60
CA VAL A 215 17.14 -14.38 8.36
C VAL A 215 17.72 -15.78 8.15
N LEU A 216 18.19 -16.08 6.95
CA LEU A 216 18.77 -17.38 6.60
C LEU A 216 20.25 -17.55 6.99
N GLY A 217 20.89 -16.51 7.54
CA GLY A 217 22.33 -16.53 7.85
C GLY A 217 23.23 -16.69 6.61
N LYS A 218 22.76 -16.25 5.44
CA LYS A 218 23.49 -16.35 4.16
C LYS A 218 24.18 -15.03 3.84
N ALA A 219 25.35 -15.12 3.20
CA ALA A 219 25.96 -13.95 2.58
C ALA A 219 25.03 -13.43 1.48
N TYR A 220 24.65 -12.15 1.57
CA TYR A 220 23.87 -11.51 0.52
C TYR A 220 24.79 -10.97 -0.55
N ALA A 221 24.92 -11.70 -1.66
CA ALA A 221 25.49 -11.14 -2.87
C ALA A 221 24.44 -10.20 -3.46
N ARG A 222 24.52 -8.91 -3.11
CA ARG A 222 23.73 -7.88 -3.78
C ARG A 222 23.90 -8.12 -5.26
N LYS A 223 22.79 -8.39 -5.97
CA LYS A 223 22.81 -8.47 -7.41
C LYS A 223 23.42 -7.15 -7.84
N SER A 224 24.63 -7.19 -8.41
CA SER A 224 25.25 -6.00 -8.95
C SER A 224 24.23 -5.45 -9.93
N VAL A 225 23.55 -4.39 -9.54
CA VAL A 225 22.94 -3.50 -10.50
C VAL A 225 24.16 -3.07 -11.28
N GLU A 226 24.41 -3.70 -12.43
CA GLU A 226 25.48 -3.27 -13.30
C GLU A 226 25.33 -1.77 -13.38
N SER A 227 26.40 -1.06 -13.06
CA SER A 227 26.51 0.39 -13.14
C SER A 227 26.42 0.87 -14.59
N GLY A 228 25.65 0.21 -15.45
CA GLY A 228 25.02 0.84 -16.58
C GLY A 228 24.13 1.92 -16.00
N THR A 229 24.49 3.18 -16.27
CA THR A 229 23.66 4.34 -16.00
C THR A 229 22.22 3.96 -16.33
N PRO A 230 21.27 4.03 -15.38
CA PRO A 230 19.91 3.63 -15.67
C PRO A 230 19.46 4.39 -16.90
N ALA A 231 19.06 3.67 -17.95
CA ALA A 231 18.73 4.30 -19.22
C ALA A 231 17.53 5.21 -18.97
N SER A 232 17.78 6.50 -18.84
CA SER A 232 16.76 7.49 -18.58
C SER A 232 16.02 7.74 -19.89
N LEU A 233 14.71 7.58 -19.84
CA LEU A 233 13.79 7.89 -20.91
C LEU A 233 13.24 9.29 -20.66
N GLU A 234 13.33 10.15 -21.67
CA GLU A 234 12.59 11.41 -21.69
C GLU A 234 11.13 11.13 -22.10
N TYR A 235 10.18 11.49 -21.24
CA TYR A 235 8.74 11.37 -21.48
C TYR A 235 8.11 12.75 -21.57
N ILE A 236 7.35 13.02 -22.64
CA ILE A 236 6.64 14.29 -22.81
C ILE A 236 5.24 14.13 -22.22
N ILE A 237 4.90 14.99 -21.25
CA ILE A 237 3.61 14.97 -20.57
C ILE A 237 2.51 15.39 -21.54
N ILE A 238 1.49 14.55 -21.70
CA ILE A 238 0.33 14.83 -22.57
C ILE A 238 -0.93 15.14 -21.77
N LYS A 239 -1.95 15.70 -22.44
CA LYS A 239 -3.22 16.05 -21.81
C LYS A 239 -3.85 14.81 -21.15
N GLY A 240 -4.08 14.91 -19.83
CA GLY A 240 -4.71 13.86 -19.03
C GLY A 240 -3.74 13.01 -18.22
N ASP A 241 -2.43 13.18 -18.41
CA ASP A 241 -1.42 12.49 -17.61
C ASP A 241 -1.42 12.95 -16.15
N THR A 242 -1.11 12.01 -15.26
CA THR A 242 -0.74 12.28 -13.88
C THR A 242 0.58 11.59 -13.57
N LEU A 243 1.36 12.12 -12.61
CA LEU A 243 2.58 11.44 -12.14
C LEU A 243 2.32 9.99 -11.76
N TYR A 244 1.15 9.71 -11.19
CA TYR A 244 0.74 8.35 -10.83
C TYR A 244 0.58 7.43 -12.04
N GLN A 245 -0.12 7.88 -13.08
CA GLN A 245 -0.31 7.09 -14.31
C GLN A 245 1.03 6.85 -15.01
N ILE A 246 1.89 7.87 -15.05
CA ILE A 246 3.23 7.78 -15.64
C ILE A 246 4.09 6.78 -14.83
N ALA A 247 4.14 6.93 -13.50
CA ALA A 247 4.85 6.01 -12.61
C ALA A 247 4.43 4.56 -12.85
N ARG A 248 3.11 4.32 -12.88
CA ARG A 248 2.54 2.99 -13.15
C ARG A 248 2.89 2.46 -14.54
N LYS A 249 2.86 3.31 -15.57
CA LYS A 249 3.18 2.95 -16.96
C LYS A 249 4.64 2.52 -17.10
N HIS A 250 5.53 3.19 -16.38
CA HIS A 250 6.97 2.97 -16.43
C HIS A 250 7.51 2.11 -15.28
N ASN A 251 6.61 1.43 -14.54
CA ASN A 251 6.94 0.55 -13.43
C ASN A 251 7.82 1.22 -12.35
N THR A 252 7.69 2.53 -12.14
CA THR A 252 8.41 3.31 -11.13
C THR A 252 7.43 3.91 -10.11
N THR A 253 7.89 4.74 -9.18
CA THR A 253 7.03 5.44 -8.22
C THR A 253 6.95 6.93 -8.53
N VAL A 254 5.87 7.57 -8.07
CA VAL A 254 5.71 9.03 -8.18
C VAL A 254 6.89 9.74 -7.53
N ASP A 255 7.30 9.30 -6.34
CA ASP A 255 8.43 9.90 -5.63
C ASP A 255 9.75 9.71 -6.36
N HIS A 256 9.96 8.54 -6.97
CA HIS A 256 11.15 8.30 -7.78
C HIS A 256 11.19 9.27 -8.98
N ILE A 257 10.07 9.39 -9.71
CA ILE A 257 9.96 10.36 -10.82
C ILE A 257 10.22 11.78 -10.32
N LYS A 258 9.62 12.17 -9.20
CA LYS A 258 9.80 13.49 -8.59
C LYS A 258 11.26 13.76 -8.25
N ARG A 259 11.97 12.78 -7.68
CA ARG A 259 13.42 12.89 -7.39
C ARG A 259 14.25 13.05 -8.65
N LEU A 260 13.98 12.23 -9.67
CA LEU A 260 14.72 12.25 -10.93
C LEU A 260 14.56 13.59 -11.68
N ASN A 261 13.46 14.31 -11.42
CA ASN A 261 13.11 15.57 -12.09
C ASN A 261 13.14 16.81 -11.18
N GLY A 262 13.51 16.67 -9.90
CA GLY A 262 13.50 17.78 -8.94
C GLY A 262 12.12 18.39 -8.66
N ILE A 263 11.04 17.60 -8.71
CA ILE A 263 9.66 18.06 -8.52
C ILE A 263 9.25 17.93 -7.05
N SER A 264 8.85 19.03 -6.41
CA SER A 264 8.49 19.06 -4.97
C SER A 264 6.99 18.85 -4.68
N GLY A 265 6.14 18.73 -5.71
CA GLY A 265 4.69 18.57 -5.60
C GLY A 265 4.12 17.59 -6.62
N ASP A 266 2.80 17.60 -6.82
CA ASP A 266 2.14 16.66 -7.73
C ASP A 266 1.71 17.29 -9.06
N SER A 267 1.94 18.60 -9.20
CA SER A 267 1.63 19.38 -10.40
C SER A 267 2.67 19.13 -11.49
N ILE A 268 2.19 18.80 -12.67
CA ILE A 268 2.97 18.66 -13.91
C ILE A 268 2.25 19.38 -15.06
N SER A 269 2.99 19.94 -16.01
CA SER A 269 2.39 20.69 -17.13
C SER A 269 2.44 19.90 -18.43
N ILE A 270 1.42 20.07 -19.26
CA ILE A 270 1.38 19.49 -20.59
C ILE A 270 2.53 20.06 -21.42
N GLY A 271 3.29 19.18 -22.08
CA GLY A 271 4.46 19.54 -22.88
C GLY A 271 5.79 19.50 -22.10
N ASP A 272 5.76 19.42 -20.77
CA ASP A 272 6.97 19.30 -19.97
C ASP A 272 7.65 17.95 -20.21
N LYS A 273 8.98 17.97 -20.17
CA LYS A 273 9.83 16.78 -20.27
C LYS A 273 10.06 16.20 -18.89
N LEU A 274 9.81 14.90 -18.76
CA LEU A 274 9.95 14.14 -17.54
C LEU A 274 10.93 13.00 -17.77
N MET A 275 12.05 13.02 -17.05
CA MET A 275 13.02 11.95 -17.02
C MET A 275 12.44 10.78 -16.23
N ILE A 276 12.48 9.59 -16.81
CA ILE A 276 11.99 8.36 -16.19
C ILE A 276 13.06 7.29 -16.34
N GLU A 277 13.45 6.66 -15.24
CA GLU A 277 14.35 5.52 -15.26
C GLU A 277 13.68 4.31 -15.94
N ARG A 278 14.27 3.77 -17.02
CA ARG A 278 13.85 2.46 -17.54
C ARG A 278 14.50 1.35 -16.74
N ASP A 279 13.69 0.36 -16.39
CA ASP A 279 14.19 -0.96 -16.03
C ASP A 279 14.85 -1.58 -17.28
N SER A 280 16.11 -2.03 -17.17
CA SER A 280 16.94 -2.49 -18.29
C SER A 280 16.52 -3.85 -18.87
N LYS A 281 15.32 -4.34 -18.54
CA LYS A 281 14.81 -5.67 -18.91
C LYS A 281 13.60 -5.66 -19.86
N ASN A 282 13.30 -4.53 -20.49
CA ASN A 282 12.19 -4.43 -21.45
C ASN A 282 12.69 -4.41 -22.89
#